data_AF-A0A3M1LCD3-F1
#
_entry.id   AF-A0A3M1LCD3-F1
#
_cell.length_a   1.000
_cell.length_b   1.000
_cell.length_c   1.000
_cell.angle_alpha   90.00
_cell.angle_beta   90.00
_cell.angle_gamma   90.00
#
_symmetry.space_group_name_H-M   'P 1'
#
loop_
_entity.id
_entity.type
_entity.pdbx_description
1 polymer ?
#
loop_
_entity_poly.entity_id
_entity_poly.type
_entity_poly.pdbx_seq_one_letter_code
_entity_poly.pdbx_strand_id
1 'polypeptide(L)'
;STAPALITFENLSKNADQYEWDFGDGNFSNDPAPKHRYRSSGNYEVVLRARKGRRTSVTRKRLQITQPLDCMVEIETEYGTMLVKLFNATPKHRDNFFKLAQEGFYDGLLFHRVIEGFMIQGGDPESRNAGPHQMLGRGGPGYQLPAEFVDSLIHVKGAVAAARLGDAVNPEKKSSGSQFYIVQGKVYTAEELDRIEAQKGIRYSPEQRKAYLTIGGTPFLDGEYTVFGTVVEGLEVIDRIAAQPVGQGNRPLKDIVMKVRPVQ
;
A
#
# COMPACT_ATOMS: atom_id res chain seq x y z
N SER A 1 17.67 10.73 -8.53
CA SER A 1 16.22 10.46 -8.38
C SER A 1 15.92 10.18 -6.91
N THR A 2 14.67 10.21 -6.46
CA THR A 2 14.30 9.91 -5.06
C THR A 2 13.59 8.56 -4.97
N ALA A 3 13.84 7.78 -3.92
CA ALA A 3 13.20 6.47 -3.74
C ALA A 3 11.68 6.61 -3.44
N PRO A 4 10.83 5.68 -3.92
CA PRO A 4 11.17 4.65 -4.89
C PRO A 4 11.31 5.25 -6.29
N ALA A 5 12.42 4.95 -6.99
CA ALA A 5 12.72 5.55 -8.28
C ALA A 5 12.60 4.51 -9.40
N LEU A 6 11.62 4.68 -10.29
CA LEU A 6 11.54 3.91 -11.54
C LEU A 6 12.46 4.55 -12.59
N ILE A 7 13.51 3.83 -12.99
CA ILE A 7 14.49 4.26 -13.98
C ILE A 7 14.32 3.43 -15.26
N THR A 8 14.18 4.11 -16.40
CA THR A 8 14.24 3.47 -17.71
C THR A 8 15.68 3.57 -18.22
N PHE A 9 16.30 2.42 -18.51
CA PHE A 9 17.67 2.35 -18.99
C PHE A 9 17.71 2.29 -20.51
N GLU A 10 18.49 3.18 -21.11
CA GLU A 10 18.79 3.17 -22.53
C GLU A 10 20.08 2.39 -22.79
N ASN A 11 20.04 1.51 -23.79
CA ASN A 11 21.19 0.72 -24.20
C ASN A 11 21.83 1.31 -25.44
N LEU A 12 23.01 1.89 -25.25
CA LEU A 12 23.79 2.52 -26.32
C LEU A 12 24.84 1.58 -26.94
N SER A 13 24.79 0.28 -26.61
CA SER A 13 25.72 -0.71 -27.14
C SER A 13 25.47 -0.95 -28.63
N LYS A 14 26.55 -1.06 -29.41
CA LYS A 14 26.48 -1.35 -30.84
C LYS A 14 26.80 -2.81 -31.13
N ASN A 15 26.05 -3.44 -32.03
CA ASN A 15 26.33 -4.77 -32.61
C ASN A 15 26.31 -5.96 -31.63
N ALA A 16 25.83 -5.80 -30.39
CA ALA A 16 25.67 -6.86 -29.42
C ALA A 16 24.37 -7.67 -29.64
N ASP A 17 24.37 -8.93 -29.25
CA ASP A 17 23.21 -9.85 -29.32
C ASP A 17 22.77 -10.38 -27.94
N GLN A 18 23.57 -10.14 -26.89
CA GLN A 18 23.25 -10.52 -25.51
C GLN A 18 23.58 -9.37 -24.56
N TYR A 19 22.73 -9.20 -23.53
CA TYR A 19 22.84 -8.15 -22.53
C TYR A 19 22.66 -8.75 -21.14
N GLU A 20 23.41 -8.23 -20.18
CA GLU A 20 23.28 -8.53 -18.76
C GLU A 20 23.44 -7.20 -18.02
N TRP A 21 22.36 -6.78 -17.37
CA TRP A 21 22.30 -5.63 -16.48
C TRP A 21 22.44 -6.10 -15.05
N ASP A 22 23.35 -5.48 -14.32
CA ASP A 22 23.41 -5.51 -12.86
C ASP A 22 23.05 -4.11 -12.38
N PHE A 23 21.96 -3.98 -11.63
CA PHE A 23 21.47 -2.68 -11.19
C PHE A 23 22.21 -2.14 -9.96
N GLY A 24 23.12 -2.92 -9.38
CA GLY A 24 23.89 -2.57 -8.20
C GLY A 24 23.13 -2.71 -6.87
N ASP A 25 21.89 -3.22 -6.90
CA ASP A 25 21.03 -3.45 -5.74
C ASP A 25 20.69 -4.95 -5.53
N GLY A 26 21.42 -5.83 -6.22
CA GLY A 26 21.21 -7.27 -6.21
C GLY A 26 20.20 -7.78 -7.24
N ASN A 27 19.53 -6.90 -7.98
CA ASN A 27 18.66 -7.29 -9.10
C ASN A 27 19.38 -7.18 -10.44
N PHE A 28 18.93 -8.01 -11.40
CA PHE A 28 19.51 -8.13 -12.72
C PHE A 28 18.45 -8.17 -13.82
N SER A 29 18.82 -7.88 -15.07
CA SER A 29 17.96 -8.08 -16.24
C SER A 29 18.78 -8.45 -17.48
N ASN A 30 18.21 -9.22 -18.39
CA ASN A 30 18.81 -9.48 -19.70
C ASN A 30 18.10 -8.73 -20.84
N ASP A 31 17.14 -7.86 -20.51
CA ASP A 31 16.40 -7.09 -21.49
C ASP A 31 17.32 -6.08 -22.18
N PRO A 32 17.13 -5.82 -23.49
CA PRO A 32 17.94 -4.85 -24.20
C PRO A 32 17.73 -3.42 -23.68
N ALA A 33 16.56 -3.08 -23.12
CA ALA A 33 16.25 -1.76 -22.56
C ALA A 33 15.34 -1.90 -21.32
N PRO A 34 15.89 -2.25 -20.15
CA PRO A 34 15.09 -2.57 -18.98
C PRO A 34 14.54 -1.31 -18.30
N LYS A 35 13.45 -1.50 -17.56
CA LYS A 35 13.02 -0.58 -16.50
C LYS A 35 13.29 -1.24 -15.16
N HIS A 36 13.83 -0.49 -14.22
CA HIS A 36 14.12 -0.99 -12.87
C HIS A 36 13.70 0.01 -11.80
N ARG A 37 13.15 -0.48 -10.69
CA ARG A 37 12.68 0.34 -9.56
C ARG A 37 13.63 0.18 -8.38
N TYR A 38 14.36 1.25 -8.07
CA TYR A 38 15.16 1.34 -6.84
C TYR A 38 14.26 1.67 -5.67
N ARG A 39 14.12 0.73 -4.73
CA ARG A 39 13.28 0.86 -3.52
C ARG A 39 14.00 1.55 -2.36
N SER A 40 15.33 1.57 -2.41
CA SER A 40 16.16 2.16 -1.37
C SER A 40 16.96 3.33 -1.93
N SER A 41 17.25 4.30 -1.08
CA SER A 41 18.23 5.33 -1.31
C SER A 41 19.62 4.72 -1.21
N GLY A 42 20.55 5.32 -1.95
CA GLY A 42 21.90 4.79 -2.04
C GLY A 42 22.61 5.23 -3.29
N ASN A 43 23.89 4.88 -3.32
CA ASN A 43 24.72 5.01 -4.50
C ASN A 43 24.85 3.63 -5.13
N TYR A 44 24.27 3.48 -6.32
CA TYR A 44 24.27 2.24 -7.09
C TYR A 44 25.28 2.34 -8.22
N GLU A 45 26.06 1.28 -8.42
CA GLU A 45 26.87 1.12 -9.62
C GLU A 45 26.14 0.19 -10.59
N VAL A 46 25.52 0.76 -11.60
CA VAL A 46 24.84 0.01 -12.66
C VAL A 46 25.87 -0.46 -13.67
N VAL A 47 25.83 -1.75 -14.01
CA VAL A 47 26.73 -2.40 -14.95
C VAL A 47 25.93 -2.98 -16.09
N LEU A 48 26.28 -2.60 -17.33
CA LEU A 48 25.81 -3.28 -18.53
C LEU A 48 26.97 -4.09 -19.10
N ARG A 49 26.76 -5.40 -19.27
CA ARG A 49 27.63 -6.26 -20.08
C ARG A 49 26.93 -6.60 -21.38
N ALA A 50 27.46 -6.11 -22.50
CA ALA A 50 26.95 -6.40 -23.83
C ALA A 50 27.91 -7.34 -24.56
N ARG A 51 27.42 -8.45 -25.10
CA ARG A 51 28.26 -9.49 -25.74
C ARG A 51 27.92 -9.66 -27.22
N LYS A 52 28.93 -10.08 -27.99
CA LYS A 52 28.81 -10.57 -29.37
C LYS A 52 29.81 -11.70 -29.58
N GLY A 53 29.34 -12.94 -29.61
CA GLY A 53 30.21 -14.11 -29.62
C GLY A 53 31.16 -14.11 -28.41
N ARG A 54 32.48 -14.11 -28.67
CA ARG A 54 33.51 -14.07 -27.59
C ARG A 54 33.87 -12.66 -27.11
N ARG A 55 33.33 -11.61 -27.73
CA ARG A 55 33.64 -10.22 -27.37
C ARG A 55 32.62 -9.71 -26.36
N THR A 56 33.10 -9.01 -25.33
CA THR A 56 32.27 -8.40 -24.29
C THR A 56 32.68 -6.95 -24.11
N SER A 57 31.70 -6.04 -24.11
CA SER A 57 31.85 -4.66 -23.64
C SER A 57 31.19 -4.54 -22.27
N VAL A 58 31.81 -3.77 -21.37
CA VAL A 58 31.28 -3.47 -20.04
C VAL A 58 31.19 -1.97 -19.87
N THR A 59 30.01 -1.47 -19.53
CA THR A 59 29.77 -0.05 -19.21
C THR A 59 29.29 0.07 -17.78
N ARG A 60 29.79 1.08 -17.06
CA ARG A 60 29.42 1.37 -15.67
C ARG A 60 28.85 2.77 -15.56
N LYS A 61 27.78 2.93 -14.77
CA LYS A 61 27.19 4.23 -14.46
C LYS A 61 26.84 4.28 -12.98
N ARG A 62 27.30 5.34 -12.30
CA ARG A 62 26.87 5.63 -10.93
C ARG A 62 25.52 6.32 -10.94
N LEU A 63 24.63 5.84 -10.10
CA LEU A 63 23.30 6.39 -9.90
C LEU A 63 23.12 6.70 -8.41
N GLN A 64 22.77 7.95 -8.10
CA GLN A 64 22.39 8.35 -6.76
C GLN A 64 20.87 8.39 -6.64
N ILE A 65 20.35 7.56 -5.74
CA ILE A 65 18.96 7.61 -5.29
C ILE A 65 18.94 8.25 -3.92
N THR A 66 18.20 9.34 -3.77
CA THR A 66 18.04 10.07 -2.50
C THR A 66 16.86 9.52 -1.71
N GLN A 67 16.93 9.65 -0.38
CA GLN A 67 15.87 9.23 0.52
C GLN A 67 14.59 10.06 0.29
N PRO A 68 13.39 9.45 0.29
CA PRO A 68 12.15 10.20 0.26
C PRO A 68 11.97 11.04 1.52
N LEU A 69 11.44 12.26 1.35
CA LEU A 69 11.00 13.10 2.46
C LEU A 69 9.76 12.51 3.15
N ASP A 70 8.95 11.79 2.39
CA ASP A 70 7.75 11.12 2.88
C ASP A 70 8.08 9.71 3.39
N CYS A 71 7.38 9.28 4.44
CA CYS A 71 7.47 7.92 4.94
C CYS A 71 6.62 7.00 4.03
N MET A 72 7.26 6.09 3.30
CA MET A 72 6.63 5.29 2.25
C MET A 72 6.81 3.79 2.53
N VAL A 73 5.82 2.99 2.14
CA VAL A 73 5.84 1.52 2.23
C VAL A 73 5.25 0.91 0.96
N GLU A 74 5.79 -0.21 0.50
CA GLU A 74 5.21 -1.02 -0.56
C GLU A 74 4.42 -2.19 0.04
N ILE A 75 3.21 -2.42 -0.46
CA ILE A 75 2.40 -3.61 -0.18
C ILE A 75 2.33 -4.44 -1.45
N GLU A 76 3.04 -5.56 -1.46
CA GLU A 76 3.15 -6.50 -2.58
C GLU A 76 2.18 -7.67 -2.41
N THR A 77 1.47 -8.03 -3.48
CA THR A 77 0.57 -9.18 -3.57
C THR A 77 0.71 -9.86 -4.94
N GLU A 78 0.07 -11.01 -5.13
CA GLU A 78 -0.02 -11.63 -6.47
C GLU A 78 -0.78 -10.79 -7.50
N TYR A 79 -1.61 -9.83 -7.06
CA TYR A 79 -2.35 -8.91 -7.92
C TYR A 79 -1.56 -7.64 -8.25
N GLY A 80 -0.32 -7.51 -7.76
CA GLY A 80 0.54 -6.36 -7.99
C GLY A 80 0.94 -5.66 -6.69
N THR A 81 1.63 -4.53 -6.85
CA THR A 81 2.22 -3.76 -5.75
C THR A 81 1.54 -2.40 -5.62
N MET A 82 1.17 -2.06 -4.39
CA MET A 82 0.68 -0.73 -4.01
C MET A 82 1.81 0.04 -3.32
N LEU A 83 2.07 1.26 -3.76
CA LEU A 83 2.95 2.18 -3.04
C LEU A 83 2.09 3.08 -2.14
N VAL A 84 2.34 3.05 -0.85
CA VAL A 84 1.59 3.79 0.16
C VAL A 84 2.44 4.90 0.75
N LYS A 85 1.91 6.12 0.73
CA LYS A 85 2.41 7.25 1.52
C LYS A 85 1.76 7.25 2.89
N LEU A 86 2.56 7.29 3.95
CA LEU A 86 2.09 7.42 5.32
C LEU A 86 2.11 8.89 5.75
N PHE A 87 1.09 9.31 6.51
CA PHE A 87 0.87 10.71 6.84
C PHE A 87 1.57 11.14 8.14
N ASN A 88 2.21 12.31 8.10
CA ASN A 88 2.84 12.92 9.27
C ASN A 88 1.83 13.46 10.31
N ALA A 89 0.58 13.68 9.89
CA ALA A 89 -0.49 14.15 10.78
C ALA A 89 -1.03 13.04 11.72
N THR A 90 -0.69 11.78 11.45
CA THR A 90 -1.02 10.61 12.27
C THR A 90 0.26 9.86 12.66
N PRO A 91 1.16 10.50 13.42
CA PRO A 91 2.51 10.00 13.64
C PRO A 91 2.53 8.65 14.36
N LYS A 92 1.63 8.38 15.32
CA LYS A 92 1.63 7.10 16.04
C LYS A 92 1.31 5.93 15.10
N HIS A 93 0.33 6.11 14.20
CA HIS A 93 -0.02 5.08 13.22
C HIS A 93 1.05 4.94 12.14
N ARG A 94 1.59 6.06 11.63
CA ARG A 94 2.71 6.06 10.67
C ARG A 94 3.89 5.27 11.22
N ASP A 95 4.38 5.64 12.40
CA ASP A 95 5.58 5.06 12.99
C ASP A 95 5.37 3.59 13.35
N ASN A 96 4.19 3.24 13.88
CA ASN A 96 3.86 1.86 14.17
C ASN A 96 3.75 0.99 12.89
N PHE A 97 3.05 1.46 11.86
CA PHE A 97 2.91 0.71 10.62
C PHE A 97 4.27 0.51 9.93
N PHE A 98 5.08 1.57 9.88
CA PHE A 98 6.42 1.52 9.32
C PHE A 98 7.34 0.57 10.10
N LYS A 99 7.31 0.62 11.44
CA LYS A 99 8.07 -0.30 12.30
C LYS A 99 7.68 -1.75 12.02
N LEU A 100 6.38 -2.07 12.03
CA LEU A 100 5.90 -3.44 11.79
C LEU A 100 6.28 -3.93 10.38
N ALA A 101 6.25 -3.06 9.38
CA ALA A 101 6.75 -3.37 8.04
C ALA A 101 8.27 -3.63 8.04
N GLN A 102 9.06 -2.83 8.76
CA GLN A 102 10.50 -3.00 8.87
C GLN A 102 10.89 -4.32 9.57
N GLU A 103 10.09 -4.74 10.55
CA GLU A 103 10.25 -6.01 11.28
C GLU A 103 9.72 -7.23 10.49
N GLY A 104 9.18 -7.02 9.29
CA GLY A 104 8.58 -8.10 8.48
C GLY A 104 7.30 -8.67 9.08
N PHE A 105 6.65 -7.96 10.00
CA PHE A 105 5.45 -8.44 10.70
C PHE A 105 4.32 -8.82 9.75
N TYR A 106 4.13 -8.03 8.69
CA TYR A 106 3.07 -8.24 7.71
C TYR A 106 3.37 -9.33 6.67
N ASP A 107 4.62 -9.81 6.62
CA ASP A 107 5.02 -10.79 5.61
C ASP A 107 4.28 -12.11 5.82
N GLY A 108 3.59 -12.56 4.77
CA GLY A 108 2.77 -13.77 4.80
C GLY A 108 1.37 -13.57 5.39
N LEU A 109 1.01 -12.37 5.86
CA LEU A 109 -0.35 -12.12 6.34
C LEU A 109 -1.35 -12.02 5.19
N LEU A 110 -2.62 -12.27 5.48
CA LEU A 110 -3.69 -12.27 4.48
C LEU A 110 -4.49 -10.97 4.49
N PHE A 111 -4.96 -10.56 3.31
CA PHE A 111 -6.19 -9.78 3.20
C PHE A 111 -7.37 -10.69 3.54
N HIS A 112 -7.69 -10.79 4.83
CA HIS A 112 -8.62 -11.78 5.37
C HIS A 112 -10.09 -11.37 5.26
N ARG A 113 -10.39 -10.13 4.87
CA ARG A 113 -11.76 -9.64 4.65
C ARG A 113 -11.79 -8.63 3.50
N VAL A 114 -12.58 -8.92 2.48
CA VAL A 114 -12.67 -8.14 1.24
C VAL A 114 -14.14 -7.89 0.93
N ILE A 115 -14.53 -6.63 0.75
CA ILE A 115 -15.91 -6.27 0.42
C ILE A 115 -15.88 -5.30 -0.75
N GLU A 116 -16.35 -5.78 -1.90
CA GLU A 116 -16.46 -4.99 -3.12
C GLU A 116 -17.34 -3.75 -2.90
N GLY A 117 -16.88 -2.60 -3.39
CA GLY A 117 -17.51 -1.29 -3.17
C GLY A 117 -17.26 -0.70 -1.79
N PHE A 118 -16.42 -1.34 -0.96
CA PHE A 118 -16.12 -0.89 0.40
C PHE A 118 -14.63 -0.86 0.69
N MET A 119 -13.99 -1.99 1.02
CA MET A 119 -12.59 -2.02 1.43
C MET A 119 -11.97 -3.42 1.34
N ILE A 120 -10.64 -3.45 1.41
CA ILE A 120 -9.83 -4.67 1.60
C ILE A 120 -9.08 -4.57 2.93
N GLN A 121 -9.26 -5.55 3.82
CA GLN A 121 -8.75 -5.52 5.19
C GLN A 121 -7.74 -6.63 5.44
N GLY A 122 -6.66 -6.28 6.13
CA GLY A 122 -5.52 -7.13 6.42
C GLY A 122 -4.86 -6.82 7.77
N GLY A 123 -3.66 -7.35 7.99
CA GLY A 123 -2.84 -7.04 9.17
C GLY A 123 -3.17 -7.85 10.43
N ASP A 124 -3.94 -8.94 10.32
CA ASP A 124 -4.16 -9.88 11.43
C ASP A 124 -3.02 -10.92 11.46
N PRO A 125 -2.17 -10.97 12.52
CA PRO A 125 -1.07 -11.94 12.61
C PRO A 125 -1.53 -13.39 12.65
N GLU A 126 -2.75 -13.68 13.10
CA GLU A 126 -3.29 -15.05 13.13
C GLU A 126 -3.55 -15.59 11.72
N SER A 127 -3.57 -14.72 10.70
CA SER A 127 -3.83 -15.10 9.32
C SER A 127 -2.67 -15.84 8.63
N ARG A 128 -1.42 -15.71 9.13
CA ARG A 128 -0.20 -16.18 8.43
C ARG A 128 -0.24 -17.66 8.03
N ASN A 129 -0.82 -18.50 8.89
CA ASN A 129 -0.94 -19.94 8.69
C ASN A 129 -2.38 -20.40 8.92
N ALA A 130 -3.35 -19.52 8.70
CA ALA A 130 -4.73 -19.78 9.03
C ALA A 130 -5.33 -20.87 8.16
N GLY A 131 -6.02 -21.83 8.77
CA GLY A 131 -6.81 -22.81 8.03
C GLY A 131 -7.94 -22.13 7.21
N PRO A 132 -8.51 -22.81 6.20
CA PRO A 132 -9.48 -22.22 5.27
C PRO A 132 -10.77 -21.72 5.94
N HIS A 133 -11.13 -22.27 7.10
CA HIS A 133 -12.34 -21.92 7.85
C HIS A 133 -12.06 -21.22 9.17
N GLN A 134 -10.79 -20.88 9.45
CA GLN A 134 -10.44 -20.15 10.67
C GLN A 134 -11.04 -18.74 10.61
N MET A 135 -11.73 -18.36 11.69
CA MET A 135 -12.20 -16.99 11.87
C MET A 135 -11.01 -16.07 12.11
N LEU A 136 -10.95 -14.97 11.37
CA LEU A 136 -9.90 -13.96 11.43
C LEU A 136 -10.51 -12.58 11.72
N GLY A 137 -9.66 -11.60 11.96
CA GLY A 137 -10.02 -10.22 12.28
C GLY A 137 -10.01 -9.90 13.77
N ARG A 138 -9.56 -10.82 14.63
CA ARG A 138 -9.47 -10.63 16.09
C ARG A 138 -8.04 -10.54 16.61
N GLY A 139 -7.06 -10.98 15.83
CA GLY A 139 -5.66 -10.94 16.25
C GLY A 139 -5.05 -9.54 16.19
N GLY A 140 -3.87 -9.42 16.78
CA GLY A 140 -3.09 -8.19 16.80
C GLY A 140 -1.76 -8.41 17.52
N PRO A 141 -0.90 -7.37 17.62
CA PRO A 141 0.44 -7.49 18.19
C PRO A 141 0.46 -7.42 19.73
N GLY A 142 -0.69 -7.58 20.38
CA GLY A 142 -0.84 -7.49 21.85
C GLY A 142 -1.04 -6.06 22.39
N TYR A 143 -1.21 -5.07 21.51
CA TYR A 143 -1.49 -3.68 21.89
C TYR A 143 -2.44 -2.99 20.90
N GLN A 144 -2.92 -1.82 21.31
CA GLN A 144 -3.77 -0.91 20.52
C GLN A 144 -3.14 0.47 20.44
N LEU A 145 -3.59 1.29 19.49
CA LEU A 145 -3.16 2.67 19.35
C LEU A 145 -4.30 3.63 19.70
N PRO A 146 -4.05 4.75 20.41
CA PRO A 146 -5.02 5.83 20.54
C PRO A 146 -5.42 6.36 19.17
N ALA A 147 -6.69 6.71 18.98
CA ALA A 147 -7.17 7.31 17.74
C ALA A 147 -6.46 8.64 17.43
N GLU A 148 -6.11 8.83 16.16
CA GLU A 148 -5.59 10.07 15.59
C GLU A 148 -6.55 10.51 14.47
N PHE A 149 -7.65 11.19 14.82
CA PHE A 149 -8.61 11.70 13.84
C PHE A 149 -8.15 13.08 13.36
N VAL A 150 -8.12 13.26 12.03
CA VAL A 150 -7.67 14.50 11.39
C VAL A 150 -8.69 14.86 10.31
N ASP A 151 -9.35 16.01 10.43
CA ASP A 151 -10.49 16.40 9.59
C ASP A 151 -10.18 16.44 8.10
N SER A 152 -8.92 16.71 7.72
CA SER A 152 -8.48 16.73 6.33
C SER A 152 -8.18 15.34 5.75
N LEU A 153 -8.05 14.30 6.59
CA LEU A 153 -7.75 12.94 6.18
C LEU A 153 -9.03 12.10 6.13
N ILE A 154 -9.59 12.04 4.93
CA ILE A 154 -10.88 11.40 4.64
C ILE A 154 -10.71 10.05 3.94
N HIS A 155 -11.75 9.21 4.03
CA HIS A 155 -11.75 7.84 3.49
C HIS A 155 -12.06 7.79 1.99
N VAL A 156 -11.28 8.49 1.17
CA VAL A 156 -11.34 8.36 -0.30
C VAL A 156 -10.73 7.05 -0.77
N LYS A 157 -11.02 6.60 -1.99
CA LYS A 157 -10.38 5.41 -2.57
C LYS A 157 -8.85 5.50 -2.46
N GLY A 158 -8.23 4.42 -1.99
CA GLY A 158 -6.79 4.35 -1.70
C GLY A 158 -6.40 4.79 -0.29
N ALA A 159 -7.28 5.41 0.49
CA ALA A 159 -7.00 5.73 1.89
C ALA A 159 -6.69 4.45 2.68
N VAL A 160 -5.62 4.49 3.48
CA VAL A 160 -5.22 3.42 4.38
C VAL A 160 -5.61 3.84 5.80
N ALA A 161 -6.49 3.06 6.41
CA ALA A 161 -7.04 3.35 7.73
C ALA A 161 -6.93 2.16 8.68
N ALA A 162 -6.85 2.45 9.97
CA ALA A 162 -6.72 1.43 10.99
C ALA A 162 -8.08 0.79 11.30
N ALA A 163 -8.10 -0.54 11.43
CA ALA A 163 -9.29 -1.25 11.90
C ALA A 163 -9.43 -1.08 13.42
N ARG A 164 -10.65 -1.19 13.94
CA ARG A 164 -10.91 -1.20 15.39
C ARG A 164 -12.13 -2.05 15.73
N LEU A 165 -12.25 -2.40 16.99
CA LEU A 165 -13.49 -2.96 17.53
C LEU A 165 -14.57 -1.87 17.58
N GLY A 166 -15.84 -2.30 17.54
CA GLY A 166 -17.00 -1.42 17.61
C GLY A 166 -17.15 -0.71 18.96
N ASP A 167 -17.86 0.41 18.95
CA ASP A 167 -17.91 1.39 20.05
C ASP A 167 -18.42 0.81 21.37
N ALA A 168 -19.32 -0.17 21.33
CA ALA A 168 -19.85 -0.83 22.53
C ALA A 168 -18.75 -1.53 23.36
N VAL A 169 -17.70 -2.01 22.70
CA VAL A 169 -16.54 -2.67 23.35
C VAL A 169 -15.34 -1.73 23.43
N ASN A 170 -15.26 -0.75 22.53
CA ASN A 170 -14.15 0.17 22.38
C ASN A 170 -14.64 1.62 22.28
N PRO A 171 -15.17 2.20 23.37
CA PRO A 171 -15.76 3.53 23.38
C PRO A 171 -14.73 4.63 23.12
N GLU A 172 -13.45 4.39 23.46
CA GLU A 172 -12.33 5.29 23.16
C GLU A 172 -11.88 5.23 21.69
N LYS A 173 -12.51 4.36 20.88
CA LYS A 173 -12.23 4.15 19.45
C LYS A 173 -10.75 3.86 19.17
N LYS A 174 -10.05 3.21 20.10
CA LYS A 174 -8.64 2.78 19.94
C LYS A 174 -8.50 1.88 18.71
N SER A 175 -7.50 2.15 17.88
CA SER A 175 -7.18 1.34 16.72
C SER A 175 -6.55 0.00 17.13
N SER A 176 -6.77 -1.03 16.33
CA SER A 176 -5.94 -2.23 16.34
C SER A 176 -4.47 -1.85 16.17
N GLY A 177 -3.58 -2.57 16.86
CA GLY A 177 -2.15 -2.32 16.75
C GLY A 177 -1.54 -2.70 15.39
N SER A 178 -2.20 -3.53 14.58
CA SER A 178 -1.67 -3.95 13.27
C SER A 178 -2.71 -4.09 12.17
N GLN A 179 -3.99 -4.28 12.50
CA GLN A 179 -4.99 -4.45 11.45
C GLN A 179 -5.34 -3.11 10.79
N PHE A 180 -5.41 -3.13 9.47
CA PHE A 180 -5.70 -1.98 8.63
C PHE A 180 -6.59 -2.40 7.47
N TYR A 181 -7.19 -1.41 6.81
CA TYR A 181 -7.88 -1.60 5.56
C TYR A 181 -7.50 -0.51 4.55
N ILE A 182 -7.64 -0.85 3.28
CA ILE A 182 -7.47 0.07 2.15
C ILE A 182 -8.85 0.28 1.54
N VAL A 183 -9.25 1.54 1.40
CA VAL A 183 -10.57 1.91 0.87
C VAL A 183 -10.64 1.63 -0.63
N GLN A 184 -11.65 0.88 -1.05
CA GLN A 184 -12.08 0.83 -2.45
C GLN A 184 -13.22 1.83 -2.66
N GLY A 185 -14.27 1.70 -1.87
CA GLY A 185 -15.42 2.59 -1.83
C GLY A 185 -16.23 2.66 -3.13
N LYS A 186 -17.10 3.66 -3.20
CA LYS A 186 -17.87 4.02 -4.40
C LYS A 186 -17.89 5.54 -4.58
N VAL A 187 -18.22 6.01 -5.78
CA VAL A 187 -18.57 7.41 -6.01
C VAL A 187 -19.92 7.74 -5.39
N TYR A 188 -20.09 8.99 -4.97
CA TYR A 188 -21.32 9.48 -4.35
C TYR A 188 -21.96 10.57 -5.20
N THR A 189 -23.27 10.71 -5.05
CA THR A 189 -24.02 11.87 -5.52
C THR A 189 -23.96 13.01 -4.50
N ALA A 190 -24.27 14.24 -4.92
CA ALA A 190 -24.31 15.39 -4.02
C ALA A 190 -25.36 15.18 -2.91
N GLU A 191 -26.51 14.60 -3.25
CA GLU A 191 -27.62 14.33 -2.34
C GLU A 191 -27.26 13.25 -1.31
N GLU A 192 -26.52 12.21 -1.70
CA GLU A 192 -26.01 11.22 -0.74
C GLU A 192 -25.01 11.86 0.24
N LEU A 193 -24.12 12.74 -0.25
CA LEU A 193 -23.18 13.44 0.63
C LEU A 193 -23.91 14.38 1.59
N ASP A 194 -24.94 15.09 1.14
CA ASP A 194 -25.75 15.97 2.00
C ASP A 194 -26.44 15.19 3.14
N ARG A 195 -26.92 13.98 2.85
CA ARG A 195 -27.50 13.09 3.88
C ARG A 195 -26.46 12.64 4.89
N ILE A 196 -25.25 12.30 4.44
CA ILE A 196 -24.16 11.87 5.32
C ILE A 196 -23.69 13.04 6.21
N GLU A 197 -23.51 14.22 5.63
CA GLU A 197 -23.18 15.44 6.36
C GLU A 197 -24.22 15.73 7.46
N ALA A 198 -25.51 15.67 7.11
CA ALA A 198 -26.59 15.89 8.08
C ALA A 198 -26.63 14.81 9.18
N GLN A 199 -26.49 13.53 8.82
CA GLN A 199 -26.49 12.43 9.79
C GLN A 199 -25.32 12.49 10.76
N LYS A 200 -24.15 12.89 10.28
CA LYS A 200 -22.92 12.93 11.08
C LYS A 200 -22.68 14.28 11.75
N GLY A 201 -23.44 15.31 11.39
CA GLY A 201 -23.21 16.67 11.86
C GLY A 201 -21.87 17.24 11.39
N ILE A 202 -21.40 16.85 10.21
CA ILE A 202 -20.15 17.31 9.59
C ILE A 202 -20.43 18.13 8.34
N ARG A 203 -19.46 18.92 7.90
CA ARG A 203 -19.52 19.63 6.62
C ARG A 203 -18.21 19.45 5.87
N TYR A 204 -18.27 18.84 4.69
CA TYR A 204 -17.09 18.63 3.87
C TYR A 204 -16.66 19.94 3.20
N SER A 205 -15.34 20.12 3.04
CA SER A 205 -14.80 21.17 2.18
C SER A 205 -15.16 20.93 0.71
N PRO A 206 -15.12 21.96 -0.16
CA PRO A 206 -15.34 21.78 -1.59
C PRO A 206 -14.44 20.70 -2.21
N GLU A 207 -13.18 20.60 -1.77
CA GLU A 207 -12.20 19.63 -2.24
C GLU A 207 -12.56 18.21 -1.79
N GLN A 208 -12.98 18.04 -0.53
CA GLN A 208 -13.42 16.76 0.01
C GLN A 208 -14.68 16.26 -0.72
N ARG A 209 -15.65 17.13 -0.94
CA ARG A 209 -16.84 16.79 -1.75
C ARG A 209 -16.44 16.38 -3.15
N LYS A 210 -15.59 17.17 -3.83
CA LYS A 210 -15.10 16.84 -5.17
C LYS A 210 -14.44 15.46 -5.21
N ALA A 211 -13.65 15.11 -4.20
CA ALA A 211 -13.02 13.80 -4.12
C ALA A 211 -14.06 12.67 -4.03
N TYR A 212 -15.09 12.79 -3.18
CA TYR A 212 -16.13 11.78 -3.09
C TYR A 212 -17.04 11.68 -4.32
N LEU A 213 -17.25 12.78 -5.04
CA LEU A 213 -18.02 12.80 -6.28
C LEU A 213 -17.27 12.17 -7.47
N THR A 214 -15.93 12.18 -7.45
CA THR A 214 -15.11 11.81 -8.63
C THR A 214 -14.27 10.55 -8.42
N ILE A 215 -13.62 10.44 -7.27
CA ILE A 215 -12.75 9.31 -6.90
C ILE A 215 -13.55 8.27 -6.11
N GLY A 216 -14.48 8.74 -5.27
CA GLY A 216 -15.26 7.90 -4.38
C GLY A 216 -14.53 7.56 -3.08
N GLY A 217 -15.16 6.72 -2.27
CA GLY A 217 -14.64 6.34 -0.95
C GLY A 217 -15.71 5.78 -0.01
N THR A 218 -15.54 6.01 1.29
CA THR A 218 -16.43 5.56 2.36
C THR A 218 -16.65 6.66 3.41
N PRO A 219 -17.30 7.78 3.05
CA PRO A 219 -17.47 8.98 3.89
C PRO A 219 -18.13 8.73 5.25
N PHE A 220 -18.95 7.68 5.36
CA PHE A 220 -19.54 7.28 6.64
C PHE A 220 -18.51 6.84 7.70
N LEU A 221 -17.25 6.59 7.33
CA LEU A 221 -16.14 6.30 8.24
C LEU A 221 -15.34 7.54 8.69
N ASP A 222 -15.55 8.71 8.09
CA ASP A 222 -14.78 9.92 8.42
C ASP A 222 -14.96 10.35 9.88
N GLY A 223 -13.87 10.68 10.59
CA GLY A 223 -13.92 11.01 12.02
C GLY A 223 -14.19 9.82 12.95
N GLU A 224 -14.33 8.60 12.40
CA GLU A 224 -14.62 7.38 13.16
C GLU A 224 -13.45 6.39 13.18
N TYR A 225 -12.55 6.49 12.19
CA TYR A 225 -11.38 5.64 12.01
C TYR A 225 -10.18 6.50 11.62
N THR A 226 -9.00 6.14 12.10
CA THR A 226 -7.77 6.86 11.76
C THR A 226 -7.31 6.50 10.36
N VAL A 227 -7.36 7.47 9.45
CA VAL A 227 -6.69 7.43 8.15
C VAL A 227 -5.24 7.84 8.36
N PHE A 228 -4.29 6.95 8.08
CA PHE A 228 -2.87 7.18 8.33
C PHE A 228 -1.98 7.08 7.09
N GLY A 229 -2.56 6.81 5.93
CA GLY A 229 -1.85 6.82 4.66
C GLY A 229 -2.76 6.81 3.45
N THR A 230 -2.16 6.80 2.27
CA THR A 230 -2.85 6.68 0.99
C THR A 230 -2.01 5.93 -0.03
N VAL A 231 -2.66 5.12 -0.86
CA VAL A 231 -2.06 4.49 -2.04
C VAL A 231 -1.82 5.56 -3.10
N VAL A 232 -0.56 5.77 -3.48
CA VAL A 232 -0.14 6.75 -4.51
C VAL A 232 0.23 6.10 -5.85
N GLU A 233 0.57 4.80 -5.86
CA GLU A 233 0.72 3.99 -7.08
C GLU A 233 0.04 2.62 -6.86
N GLY A 234 -0.53 2.03 -7.91
CA GLY A 234 -1.17 0.71 -7.84
C GLY A 234 -2.61 0.74 -7.33
N LEU A 235 -3.36 1.84 -7.52
CA LEU A 235 -4.77 1.93 -7.12
C LEU A 235 -5.64 0.83 -7.74
N GLU A 236 -5.32 0.38 -8.96
CA GLU A 236 -6.02 -0.70 -9.65
C GLU A 236 -5.77 -2.09 -9.04
N VAL A 237 -4.74 -2.25 -8.21
CA VAL A 237 -4.53 -3.47 -7.41
C VAL A 237 -5.67 -3.65 -6.41
N ILE A 238 -6.19 -2.55 -5.84
CA ILE A 238 -7.31 -2.58 -4.89
C ILE A 238 -8.54 -3.19 -5.55
N ASP A 239 -8.87 -2.77 -6.78
CA ASP A 239 -10.02 -3.30 -7.52
C ASP A 239 -9.84 -4.77 -7.89
N ARG A 240 -8.62 -5.17 -8.28
CA ARG A 240 -8.31 -6.57 -8.58
C ARG A 240 -8.47 -7.49 -7.37
N ILE A 241 -8.05 -7.03 -6.19
CA ILE A 241 -8.27 -7.75 -4.93
C ILE A 241 -9.76 -7.78 -4.58
N ALA A 242 -10.46 -6.65 -4.69
CA ALA A 242 -11.87 -6.52 -4.34
C ALA A 242 -12.80 -7.38 -5.21
N ALA A 243 -12.43 -7.62 -6.47
CA ALA A 243 -13.16 -8.46 -7.41
C ALA A 243 -13.00 -9.97 -7.15
N GLN A 244 -12.17 -10.39 -6.19
CA GLN A 244 -11.98 -11.82 -5.91
C GLN A 244 -13.22 -12.42 -5.23
N PRO A 245 -13.61 -13.65 -5.59
CA PRO A 245 -14.71 -14.35 -4.92
C PRO A 245 -14.44 -14.47 -3.42
N VAL A 246 -15.46 -14.17 -2.62
CA VAL A 246 -15.42 -14.27 -1.16
C VAL A 246 -16.41 -15.30 -0.63
N GLY A 247 -16.04 -15.97 0.46
CA GLY A 247 -16.88 -16.88 1.22
C GLY A 247 -17.45 -16.23 2.48
N GLN A 248 -17.71 -17.07 3.49
CA GLN A 248 -18.24 -16.62 4.77
C GLN A 248 -17.34 -15.56 5.42
N GLY A 249 -17.95 -14.53 6.03
CA GLY A 249 -17.23 -13.42 6.65
C GLY A 249 -16.60 -12.45 5.64
N ASN A 250 -16.86 -12.63 4.34
CA ASN A 250 -16.21 -11.94 3.24
C ASN A 250 -14.70 -12.25 3.14
N ARG A 251 -14.29 -13.44 3.58
CA ARG A 251 -12.91 -13.93 3.38
C ARG A 251 -12.73 -14.37 1.92
N PRO A 252 -11.69 -13.94 1.20
CA PRO A 252 -11.38 -14.46 -0.14
C PRO A 252 -11.32 -15.99 -0.17
N LEU A 253 -11.90 -16.61 -1.21
CA LEU A 253 -11.87 -18.07 -1.37
C LEU A 253 -10.46 -18.61 -1.63
N LYS A 254 -9.63 -17.79 -2.29
CA LYS A 254 -8.18 -18.00 -2.43
C LYS A 254 -7.47 -16.98 -1.55
N ASP A 255 -6.59 -17.45 -0.69
CA ASP A 255 -5.81 -16.59 0.22
C ASP A 255 -5.00 -15.55 -0.58
N ILE A 256 -5.15 -14.28 -0.21
CA ILE A 256 -4.42 -13.16 -0.82
C ILE A 256 -3.35 -12.71 0.16
N VAL A 257 -2.14 -13.20 -0.07
CA VAL A 257 -0.97 -12.96 0.78
C VAL A 257 -0.38 -11.58 0.49
N MET A 258 0.02 -10.87 1.55
CA MET A 258 0.76 -9.62 1.46
C MET A 258 2.22 -9.78 1.89
N LYS A 259 3.05 -8.91 1.33
CA LYS A 259 4.40 -8.63 1.82
C LYS A 259 4.57 -7.11 1.91
N VAL A 260 4.94 -6.59 3.07
CA VAL A 260 4.99 -5.13 3.28
C VAL A 260 6.40 -4.71 3.62
N ARG A 261 6.96 -3.76 2.87
CA ARG A 261 8.34 -3.32 3.04
C ARG A 261 8.44 -1.79 3.11
N PRO A 262 9.25 -1.24 4.02
CA PRO A 262 9.67 0.15 3.94
C PRO A 262 10.34 0.48 2.61
N VAL A 263 10.08 1.68 2.11
CA VAL A 263 10.94 2.34 1.12
C VAL A 263 11.91 3.22 1.90
N GLN A 264 13.20 3.11 1.62
CA GLN A 264 14.27 3.80 2.36
C GLN A 264 15.17 4.59 1.43
#